data_AF-A0A958Y900-F1
#
_entry.id   AF-A0A958Y900-F1
#
_cell.length_a   1.000
_cell.length_b   1.000
_cell.length_c   1.000
_cell.angle_alpha   90.00
_cell.angle_beta   90.00
_cell.angle_gamma   90.00
#
_symmetry.space_group_name_H-M   'P 1'
#
loop_
_entity.id
_entity.type
_entity.pdbx_description
1 polymer ?
#
loop_
_entity_poly.entity_id
_entity_poly.type
_entity_poly.pdbx_seq_one_letter_code
_entity_poly.pdbx_strand_id
1 'polypeptide(L)'
;MQSLLVIWALYLTSYGYSTENPSTNNCNYDATPTELTGFTYVYGSGPSAVQSFTVEDPTELTYTLTAPTGFEVSWSSSTGFSNSISGDFIAPTIYVRMTSGLTIGTYSGALTLTTSLPSFSFAGPSLSAAETITLSGEVTRRTCTWNGTLWDTGDPDAESAAIINADYNTAFDGSLEVWSLQVNSPYKLTIGDNTYCSVYGDVTVSGDLWVENHGALVQIDNSATFTLNSGGSSRVNKFTSQLNHWYDYTYWSTPVSGAITSSAFAFSNTNMRFKYDASNFLDVLAEVGNTNTYVAGHDDIDDNGDDWVLLSGSEPLIPGVGYAATHSSTGFVAGNSYQYNFVGPFNTGTITTPIYYNGDNGDKDWNLIGNPYPCAISADVFFAENSGVVAGSVYLWSHGTPPSNTSGGNQVYNFSADDYAIINAGSGEIAGGSG
;
A
#
# COMPACT_ATOMS: atom_id res chain seq x y z
N MET A 1 58.65 77.22 19.84
CA MET A 1 58.83 77.01 18.39
C MET A 1 57.44 76.83 17.80
N GLN A 2 56.69 77.92 17.57
CA GLN A 2 56.52 78.60 16.27
C GLN A 2 56.43 77.58 15.12
N SER A 3 55.33 77.48 14.37
CA SER A 3 54.78 78.60 13.59
C SER A 3 53.36 78.37 13.04
N LEU A 4 52.59 79.46 13.07
CA LEU A 4 51.63 79.98 12.07
C LEU A 4 50.46 79.11 11.58
N LEU A 5 49.26 79.51 12.04
CA LEU A 5 47.98 79.39 11.35
C LEU A 5 47.81 80.64 10.45
N VAL A 6 47.61 80.46 9.14
CA VAL A 6 47.17 81.52 8.20
C VAL A 6 46.11 80.93 7.25
N ILE A 7 45.04 81.70 7.09
CA ILE A 7 43.80 81.49 6.31
C ILE A 7 44.05 81.67 4.79
N TRP A 8 43.23 81.09 3.90
CA TRP A 8 42.43 81.74 2.82
C TRP A 8 41.80 80.71 1.86
N ALA A 9 40.65 81.09 1.31
CA ALA A 9 39.63 80.31 0.61
C ALA A 9 40.01 79.83 -0.81
N LEU A 10 39.28 78.82 -1.33
CA LEU A 10 39.12 78.65 -2.77
C LEU A 10 37.65 78.40 -3.17
N TYR A 11 37.33 79.10 -4.24
CA TYR A 11 36.08 79.38 -4.95
C TYR A 11 35.47 78.12 -5.60
N LEU A 12 34.17 77.86 -5.40
CA LEU A 12 33.41 76.93 -6.26
C LEU A 12 33.02 77.66 -7.54
N THR A 13 33.48 77.18 -8.70
CA THR A 13 32.83 77.50 -9.98
C THR A 13 31.61 76.60 -10.14
N SER A 14 30.43 77.20 -10.13
CA SER A 14 29.18 76.56 -10.53
C SER A 14 29.29 76.07 -11.98
N TYR A 15 29.40 74.76 -12.19
CA TYR A 15 28.82 74.15 -13.37
C TYR A 15 27.48 73.58 -12.95
N GLY A 16 26.41 74.07 -13.60
CA GLY A 16 25.04 73.73 -13.26
C GLY A 16 24.84 72.23 -13.29
N TYR A 17 24.47 71.67 -12.14
CA TYR A 17 23.67 70.46 -12.17
C TYR A 17 22.31 70.87 -12.74
N SER A 18 22.05 70.43 -13.97
CA SER A 18 20.67 70.21 -14.40
C SER A 18 20.01 69.36 -13.33
N THR A 19 18.87 69.81 -12.80
CA THR A 19 17.96 69.01 -11.98
C THR A 19 17.21 67.97 -12.82
N GLU A 20 17.77 67.55 -13.94
CA GLU A 20 17.41 66.29 -14.55
C GLU A 20 18.01 65.23 -13.63
N ASN A 21 17.24 64.90 -12.59
CA ASN A 21 17.28 63.59 -11.97
C ASN A 21 17.48 62.61 -13.13
N PRO A 22 18.61 61.88 -13.26
CA PRO A 22 18.64 60.80 -14.23
C PRO A 22 17.42 59.99 -13.87
N SER A 23 16.46 59.87 -14.80
CA SER A 23 15.33 58.99 -14.59
C SER A 23 15.93 57.73 -14.02
N THR A 24 15.57 57.40 -12.79
CA THR A 24 15.86 56.09 -12.26
C THR A 24 15.16 55.18 -13.25
N ASN A 25 15.89 54.69 -14.24
CA ASN A 25 15.46 53.61 -15.14
C ASN A 25 15.38 52.41 -14.21
N ASN A 26 14.32 52.40 -13.42
CA ASN A 26 13.87 51.26 -12.70
C ASN A 26 13.45 50.32 -13.81
N CYS A 27 14.34 49.40 -14.16
CA CYS A 27 14.06 48.35 -15.13
C CYS A 27 13.02 47.46 -14.45
N ASN A 28 11.75 47.84 -14.62
CA ASN A 28 10.63 47.06 -14.14
C ASN A 28 10.31 46.09 -15.27
N TYR A 29 10.58 44.81 -15.01
CA TYR A 29 10.08 43.73 -15.84
C TYR A 29 8.68 43.46 -15.35
N ASP A 30 7.71 43.49 -16.26
CA ASP A 30 6.34 43.14 -15.94
C ASP A 30 5.94 41.89 -16.75
N ALA A 31 5.79 40.76 -16.06
CA ALA A 31 5.39 39.47 -16.57
C ALA A 31 3.90 39.26 -16.33
N THR A 32 3.16 38.81 -17.36
CA THR A 32 1.72 38.57 -17.21
C THR A 32 1.29 37.29 -17.95
N PRO A 33 0.66 36.32 -17.26
CA PRO A 33 0.50 36.22 -15.80
C PRO A 33 1.82 35.89 -15.08
N THR A 34 1.87 36.11 -13.76
CA THR A 34 2.99 35.75 -12.88
C THR A 34 2.90 34.31 -12.33
N GLU A 35 1.84 33.59 -12.66
CA GLU A 35 1.65 32.19 -12.28
C GLU A 35 1.11 31.41 -13.48
N LEU A 36 1.78 30.31 -13.81
CA LEU A 36 1.30 29.33 -14.79
C LEU A 36 1.13 28.00 -14.06
N THR A 37 -0.12 27.64 -13.78
CA THR A 37 -0.47 26.46 -12.98
C THR A 37 -1.31 25.49 -13.79
N GLY A 38 -1.40 24.24 -13.32
CA GLY A 38 -2.24 23.23 -13.97
C GLY A 38 -1.62 22.61 -15.23
N PHE A 39 -0.30 22.68 -15.40
CA PHE A 39 0.37 21.83 -16.39
C PHE A 39 0.16 20.36 -16.00
N THR A 40 -0.25 19.53 -16.95
CA THR A 40 -0.42 18.10 -16.66
C THR A 40 -0.28 17.24 -17.91
N TYR A 41 0.14 15.99 -17.70
CA TYR A 41 0.04 14.92 -18.67
C TYR A 41 0.09 13.55 -17.96
N VAL A 42 -0.45 12.52 -18.61
CA VAL A 42 -0.36 11.13 -18.12
C VAL A 42 1.04 10.58 -18.36
N TYR A 43 1.63 9.90 -17.37
CA TYR A 43 2.96 9.29 -17.47
C TYR A 43 3.18 8.56 -18.81
N GLY A 44 4.32 8.83 -19.45
CA GLY A 44 4.65 8.34 -20.79
C GLY A 44 4.02 9.11 -21.97
N SER A 45 3.07 10.02 -21.72
CA SER A 45 2.36 10.79 -22.77
C SER A 45 2.80 12.26 -22.89
N GLY A 46 3.82 12.67 -22.13
CA GLY A 46 4.34 14.03 -22.17
C GLY A 46 4.89 14.41 -23.56
N PRO A 47 5.10 15.71 -23.84
CA PRO A 47 5.05 16.84 -22.90
C PRO A 47 3.62 17.30 -22.57
N SER A 48 3.47 18.24 -21.62
CA SER A 48 2.15 18.84 -21.34
C SER A 48 1.66 19.73 -22.49
N ALA A 49 0.39 20.12 -22.42
CA ALA A 49 -0.10 21.27 -23.17
C ALA A 49 0.74 22.53 -22.84
N VAL A 50 0.88 23.39 -23.84
CA VAL A 50 1.66 24.63 -23.76
C VAL A 50 0.80 25.74 -23.13
N GLN A 51 1.37 26.48 -22.18
CA GLN A 51 0.84 27.75 -21.70
C GLN A 51 1.81 28.88 -22.07
N SER A 52 1.43 30.13 -21.82
CA SER A 52 2.27 31.28 -22.17
C SER A 52 2.08 32.45 -21.22
N PHE A 53 3.10 33.29 -21.15
CA PHE A 53 3.10 34.59 -20.48
C PHE A 53 3.80 35.62 -21.37
N THR A 54 3.53 36.90 -21.16
CA THR A 54 4.26 38.00 -21.78
C THR A 54 5.28 38.56 -20.80
N VAL A 55 6.43 39.03 -21.29
CA VAL A 55 7.40 39.78 -20.49
C VAL A 55 7.55 41.15 -21.14
N GLU A 56 7.30 42.23 -20.40
CA GLU A 56 7.60 43.57 -20.87
C GLU A 56 8.86 44.08 -20.16
N ASP A 57 9.95 44.20 -20.92
CA ASP A 57 11.16 44.89 -20.52
C ASP A 57 11.48 46.02 -21.51
N PRO A 58 11.50 47.29 -21.07
CA PRO A 58 11.83 48.42 -21.94
C PRO A 58 13.34 48.54 -22.25
N THR A 59 14.20 47.66 -21.71
CA THR A 59 15.65 47.73 -21.96
C THR A 59 16.09 46.98 -23.21
N GLU A 60 17.06 47.53 -23.95
CA GLU A 60 17.73 46.85 -25.08
C GLU A 60 18.79 45.83 -24.62
N LEU A 61 18.58 45.18 -23.48
CA LEU A 61 19.50 44.18 -22.93
C LEU A 61 19.05 42.77 -23.33
N THR A 62 20.03 41.89 -23.49
CA THR A 62 19.78 40.46 -23.69
C THR A 62 19.72 39.75 -22.34
N TYR A 63 18.70 38.91 -22.16
CA TYR A 63 18.52 38.06 -20.98
C TYR A 63 18.58 36.60 -21.36
N THR A 64 18.92 35.76 -20.38
CA THR A 64 18.71 34.32 -20.40
C THR A 64 17.60 33.99 -19.41
N LEU A 65 16.49 33.48 -19.94
CA LEU A 65 15.39 32.91 -19.18
C LEU A 65 15.63 31.42 -19.00
N THR A 66 15.66 30.93 -17.77
CA THR A 66 15.88 29.52 -17.43
C THR A 66 14.66 28.94 -16.74
N ALA A 67 14.22 27.78 -17.21
CA ALA A 67 13.13 27.02 -16.63
C ALA A 67 13.59 26.22 -15.39
N PRO A 68 12.72 26.03 -14.38
CA PRO A 68 13.00 25.08 -13.31
C PRO A 68 12.92 23.64 -13.83
N THR A 69 13.47 22.69 -13.06
CA THR A 69 13.43 21.26 -13.39
C THR A 69 12.02 20.79 -13.73
N GLY A 70 11.88 20.07 -14.86
CA GLY A 70 10.61 19.55 -15.34
C GLY A 70 9.87 20.48 -16.30
N PHE A 71 10.37 21.68 -16.54
CA PHE A 71 9.77 22.63 -17.47
C PHE A 71 10.74 23.02 -18.58
N GLU A 72 10.18 23.41 -19.71
CA GLU A 72 10.93 23.94 -20.85
C GLU A 72 10.22 25.16 -21.44
N VAL A 73 11.01 26.07 -21.98
CA VAL A 73 10.58 27.36 -22.52
C VAL A 73 10.90 27.47 -24.01
N SER A 74 10.09 28.23 -24.75
CA SER A 74 10.28 28.49 -26.18
C SER A 74 9.77 29.87 -26.60
N TRP A 75 10.36 30.38 -27.69
CA TRP A 75 9.85 31.51 -28.47
C TRP A 75 8.67 31.13 -29.38
N SER A 76 8.41 29.85 -29.56
CA SER A 76 7.37 29.30 -30.44
C SER A 76 6.45 28.38 -29.66
N SER A 77 5.15 28.43 -29.98
CA SER A 77 4.14 27.57 -29.37
C SER A 77 4.27 26.09 -29.74
N SER A 78 5.12 25.73 -30.71
CA SER A 78 5.15 24.38 -31.30
C SER A 78 6.53 23.72 -31.33
N THR A 79 7.61 24.50 -31.41
CA THR A 79 8.96 23.99 -31.63
C THR A 79 9.96 24.76 -30.78
N GLY A 80 11.21 24.27 -30.69
CA GLY A 80 12.30 25.03 -30.05
C GLY A 80 12.27 25.07 -28.52
N PHE A 81 11.50 24.19 -27.87
CA PHE A 81 11.50 24.08 -26.42
C PHE A 81 12.86 23.60 -25.90
N SER A 82 13.33 24.24 -24.84
CA SER A 82 14.61 23.96 -24.18
C SER A 82 14.58 24.41 -22.72
N ASN A 83 15.58 24.02 -21.93
CA ASN A 83 15.68 24.46 -20.54
C ASN A 83 15.90 25.98 -20.39
N SER A 84 16.42 26.64 -21.43
CA SER A 84 16.66 28.09 -21.38
C SER A 84 16.65 28.71 -22.76
N ILE A 85 16.07 29.90 -22.87
CA ILE A 85 16.11 30.73 -24.07
C ILE A 85 16.81 32.05 -23.77
N SER A 86 17.51 32.61 -24.75
CA SER A 86 18.12 33.94 -24.64
C SER A 86 17.65 34.84 -25.76
N GLY A 87 17.50 36.13 -25.45
CA GLY A 87 17.03 37.14 -26.41
C GLY A 87 16.67 38.45 -25.72
N ASP A 88 16.10 39.35 -26.51
CA ASP A 88 15.61 40.64 -26.04
C ASP A 88 14.14 40.48 -25.64
N PHE A 89 13.78 40.93 -24.44
CA PHE A 89 12.44 40.70 -23.86
C PHE A 89 11.54 41.93 -23.97
N ILE A 90 11.55 42.57 -25.15
CA ILE A 90 10.67 43.71 -25.47
C ILE A 90 9.27 43.18 -25.85
N ALA A 91 8.44 42.95 -24.83
CA ALA A 91 7.07 42.45 -24.97
C ALA A 91 6.89 41.10 -25.73
N PRO A 92 7.81 40.12 -25.69
CA PRO A 92 7.55 38.83 -26.32
C PRO A 92 6.50 38.01 -25.56
N THR A 93 5.81 37.15 -26.30
CA THR A 93 5.11 35.99 -25.74
C THR A 93 6.10 34.85 -25.58
N ILE A 94 6.25 34.34 -24.36
CA ILE A 94 7.05 33.16 -24.04
C ILE A 94 6.12 31.97 -23.81
N TYR A 95 6.46 30.84 -24.40
CA TYR A 95 5.71 29.60 -24.27
C TYR A 95 6.41 28.66 -23.29
N VAL A 96 5.64 28.03 -22.41
CA VAL A 96 6.12 27.12 -21.36
C VAL A 96 5.33 25.83 -21.42
N ARG A 97 5.98 24.70 -21.18
CA ARG A 97 5.32 23.41 -20.94
C ARG A 97 6.15 22.54 -20.00
N MET A 98 5.57 21.48 -19.47
CA MET A 98 6.35 20.43 -18.82
C MET A 98 7.04 19.56 -19.88
N THR A 99 8.29 19.20 -19.62
CA THR A 99 9.10 18.32 -20.46
C THR A 99 8.51 16.90 -20.50
N SER A 100 8.74 16.15 -21.57
CA SER A 100 8.38 14.73 -21.62
C SER A 100 9.32 13.85 -20.79
N GLY A 101 8.86 12.64 -20.45
CA GLY A 101 9.71 11.64 -19.77
C GLY A 101 9.91 11.86 -18.26
N LEU A 102 9.22 12.82 -17.64
CA LEU A 102 9.23 12.97 -16.19
C LEU A 102 8.45 11.83 -15.52
N THR A 103 8.87 11.46 -14.31
CA THR A 103 8.20 10.48 -13.45
C THR A 103 6.89 11.05 -12.89
N ILE A 104 5.99 10.17 -12.47
CA ILE A 104 4.75 10.54 -11.77
C ILE A 104 5.09 11.41 -10.56
N GLY A 105 4.36 12.50 -10.38
CA GLY A 105 4.56 13.42 -9.27
C GLY A 105 4.25 14.87 -9.61
N THR A 106 4.37 15.72 -8.60
CA THR A 106 4.17 17.17 -8.72
C THR A 106 5.49 17.86 -9.01
N TYR A 107 5.43 18.86 -9.87
CA TYR A 107 6.58 19.68 -10.29
C TYR A 107 6.22 21.14 -10.06
N SER A 108 7.10 21.84 -9.37
CA SER A 108 6.94 23.27 -9.13
C SER A 108 8.30 23.98 -9.11
N GLY A 109 8.28 25.27 -9.41
CA GLY A 109 9.47 26.09 -9.39
C GLY A 109 9.20 27.48 -9.97
N ALA A 110 10.24 28.26 -10.11
CA ALA A 110 10.15 29.59 -10.70
C ALA A 110 11.09 29.72 -11.91
N LEU A 111 10.66 30.48 -12.90
CA LEU A 111 11.53 30.93 -13.97
C LEU A 111 12.59 31.88 -13.41
N THR A 112 13.82 31.77 -13.91
CA THR A 112 14.92 32.66 -13.52
C THR A 112 15.37 33.47 -14.74
N LEU A 113 15.32 34.80 -14.64
CA LEU A 113 15.92 35.70 -15.63
C LEU A 113 17.30 36.15 -15.14
N THR A 114 18.28 36.06 -16.02
CA THR A 114 19.64 36.57 -15.77
C THR A 114 20.10 37.40 -16.96
N THR A 115 20.89 38.44 -16.72
CA THR A 115 21.57 39.19 -17.78
C THR A 115 23.05 39.32 -17.44
N SER A 116 23.90 39.27 -18.45
CA SER A 116 25.32 39.56 -18.30
C SER A 116 25.53 41.06 -18.49
N LEU A 117 25.58 41.83 -17.41
CA LEU A 117 26.02 43.21 -17.50
C LEU A 117 27.55 43.26 -17.68
N PRO A 118 28.10 44.06 -18.62
CA PRO A 118 29.48 44.48 -18.48
C PRO A 118 29.61 45.21 -17.14
N SER A 119 30.61 44.85 -16.35
CA SER A 119 30.87 45.43 -15.03
C SER A 119 31.10 46.94 -15.14
N PHE A 120 30.04 47.73 -14.96
CA PHE A 120 30.16 49.17 -14.80
C PHE A 120 30.05 49.50 -13.31
N SER A 121 31.17 49.87 -12.70
CA SER A 121 31.21 50.41 -11.35
C SER A 121 30.70 51.85 -11.34
N PHE A 122 29.39 52.03 -11.35
CA PHE A 122 28.77 53.27 -10.86
C PHE A 122 27.82 52.91 -9.74
N ALA A 123 27.86 53.68 -8.65
CA ALA A 123 26.83 53.67 -7.61
C ALA A 123 25.54 54.25 -8.23
N GLY A 124 24.84 53.42 -9.00
CA GLY A 124 23.52 53.65 -9.60
C GLY A 124 22.56 52.54 -9.16
N PRO A 125 21.25 52.67 -9.44
CA PRO A 125 20.19 51.93 -8.75
C PRO A 125 20.40 50.42 -8.83
N SER A 126 20.22 49.74 -7.70
CA SER A 126 20.15 48.29 -7.63
C SER A 126 19.06 47.79 -8.57
N LEU A 127 19.37 46.84 -9.45
CA LEU A 127 18.38 46.04 -10.17
C LEU A 127 17.47 45.37 -9.16
N SER A 128 16.30 45.96 -8.91
CA SER A 128 15.20 45.36 -8.16
C SER A 128 14.41 44.46 -9.11
N ALA A 129 15.07 43.44 -9.66
CA ALA A 129 14.42 42.46 -10.52
C ALA A 129 13.96 41.29 -9.64
N ALA A 130 12.68 41.23 -9.30
CA ALA A 130 12.13 40.02 -8.71
C ALA A 130 10.62 39.90 -8.96
N GLU A 131 10.17 40.13 -10.20
CA GLU A 131 8.92 39.48 -10.57
C GLU A 131 9.22 38.01 -10.85
N THR A 132 8.62 37.15 -10.03
CA THR A 132 8.85 35.71 -10.07
C THR A 132 7.69 35.07 -10.79
N ILE A 133 7.94 34.45 -11.95
CA ILE A 133 6.93 33.63 -12.62
C ILE A 133 6.98 32.22 -12.03
N THR A 134 5.94 31.84 -11.30
CA THR A 134 5.85 30.50 -10.71
C THR A 134 5.17 29.52 -11.66
N LEU A 135 5.68 28.29 -11.69
CA LEU A 135 5.17 27.20 -12.49
C LEU A 135 4.72 26.07 -11.56
N SER A 136 3.58 25.45 -11.83
CA SER A 136 3.17 24.21 -11.17
C SER A 136 2.42 23.27 -12.09
N GLY A 137 2.72 21.99 -11.93
CA GLY A 137 2.10 20.93 -12.71
C GLY A 137 2.27 19.54 -12.10
N GLU A 138 1.68 18.56 -12.76
CA GLU A 138 1.64 17.19 -12.28
C GLU A 138 1.69 16.19 -13.43
N VAL A 139 2.56 15.19 -13.30
CA VAL A 139 2.49 13.97 -14.10
C VAL A 139 1.62 12.98 -13.36
N THR A 140 0.48 12.63 -13.97
CA THR A 140 -0.51 11.75 -13.37
C THR A 140 -0.35 10.32 -13.84
N ARG A 141 -0.91 9.38 -13.07
CA ARG A 141 -1.07 7.99 -13.51
C ARG A 141 -2.16 7.89 -14.57
N ARG A 142 -2.05 6.86 -15.42
CA ARG A 142 -3.14 6.49 -16.32
C ARG A 142 -4.27 5.90 -15.49
N THR A 143 -5.50 6.29 -15.80
CA THR A 143 -6.70 5.66 -15.25
C THR A 143 -7.35 4.80 -16.32
N CYS A 144 -7.52 3.52 -16.02
CA CYS A 144 -8.19 2.54 -16.87
C CYS A 144 -9.54 2.22 -16.25
N THR A 145 -10.63 2.41 -17.00
CA THR A 145 -11.99 2.12 -16.56
C THR A 145 -12.56 0.94 -17.33
N TRP A 146 -12.97 -0.11 -16.61
CA TRP A 146 -13.66 -1.26 -17.17
C TRP A 146 -15.14 -0.93 -17.40
N ASN A 147 -15.61 -1.12 -18.63
CA ASN A 147 -17.00 -0.85 -19.01
C ASN A 147 -17.86 -2.11 -19.24
N GLY A 148 -17.31 -3.30 -18.97
CA GLY A 148 -17.99 -4.60 -19.18
C GLY A 148 -17.58 -5.31 -20.47
N THR A 149 -16.74 -4.67 -21.29
CA THR A 149 -16.23 -5.25 -22.54
C THR A 149 -14.77 -4.95 -22.79
N LEU A 150 -14.31 -3.74 -22.48
CA LEU A 150 -12.93 -3.30 -22.68
C LEU A 150 -12.55 -2.21 -21.67
N TRP A 151 -11.25 -2.03 -21.47
CA TRP A 151 -10.68 -0.90 -20.76
C TRP A 151 -10.58 0.32 -21.68
N ASP A 152 -11.08 1.48 -21.24
CA ASP A 152 -11.17 2.70 -22.04
C ASP A 152 -9.81 3.28 -22.50
N THR A 153 -8.76 3.12 -21.69
CA THR A 153 -7.39 3.61 -21.96
C THR A 153 -6.37 2.49 -22.15
N GLY A 154 -6.86 1.30 -22.53
CA GLY A 154 -6.08 0.06 -22.63
C GLY A 154 -5.97 -0.67 -21.30
N ASP A 155 -5.45 -1.89 -21.35
CA ASP A 155 -5.35 -2.76 -20.18
C ASP A 155 -4.51 -2.10 -19.07
N PRO A 156 -4.94 -2.18 -17.81
CA PRO A 156 -4.18 -1.62 -16.71
C PRO A 156 -2.91 -2.43 -16.44
N ASP A 157 -1.92 -1.73 -15.91
CA ASP A 157 -0.64 -2.28 -15.46
C ASP A 157 -0.30 -1.74 -14.07
N ALA A 158 0.83 -2.17 -13.51
CA ALA A 158 1.26 -1.82 -12.16
C ALA A 158 1.42 -0.30 -11.90
N GLU A 159 1.43 0.54 -12.93
CA GLU A 159 1.49 2.01 -12.83
C GLU A 159 0.15 2.70 -13.13
N SER A 160 -0.90 1.93 -13.42
CA SER A 160 -2.22 2.44 -13.78
C SER A 160 -3.20 2.30 -12.62
N ALA A 161 -4.07 3.30 -12.43
CA ALA A 161 -5.23 3.20 -11.55
C ALA A 161 -6.36 2.47 -12.28
N ALA A 162 -6.90 1.40 -11.70
CA ALA A 162 -8.01 0.65 -12.27
C ALA A 162 -9.35 1.00 -11.61
N ILE A 163 -10.36 1.26 -12.44
CA ILE A 163 -11.74 1.50 -12.02
C ILE A 163 -12.63 0.42 -12.60
N ILE A 164 -13.27 -0.37 -11.74
CA ILE A 164 -14.29 -1.34 -12.11
C ILE A 164 -15.64 -0.62 -12.18
N ASN A 165 -16.13 -0.39 -13.40
CA ASN A 165 -17.39 0.31 -13.69
C ASN A 165 -18.37 -0.53 -14.52
N ALA A 166 -18.22 -1.85 -14.40
CA ALA A 166 -19.11 -2.93 -14.83
C ALA A 166 -18.68 -4.20 -14.07
N ASP A 167 -19.48 -5.26 -14.07
CA ASP A 167 -19.05 -6.52 -13.45
C ASP A 167 -17.75 -7.02 -14.12
N TYR A 168 -16.79 -7.42 -13.29
CA TYR A 168 -15.48 -7.92 -13.72
C TYR A 168 -15.18 -9.22 -12.97
N ASN A 169 -14.77 -10.25 -13.69
CA ASN A 169 -14.36 -11.51 -13.09
C ASN A 169 -13.00 -11.92 -13.63
N THR A 170 -12.00 -11.99 -12.77
CA THR A 170 -10.61 -12.29 -13.17
C THR A 170 -10.44 -13.66 -13.83
N ALA A 171 -11.38 -14.60 -13.62
CA ALA A 171 -11.40 -15.90 -14.30
C ALA A 171 -11.79 -15.81 -15.79
N PHE A 172 -12.48 -14.74 -16.19
CA PHE A 172 -12.94 -14.52 -17.57
C PHE A 172 -12.23 -13.34 -18.23
N ASP A 173 -11.99 -12.27 -17.47
CA ASP A 173 -11.51 -10.98 -17.96
C ASP A 173 -10.00 -10.77 -17.70
N GLY A 174 -9.36 -11.71 -16.99
CA GLY A 174 -7.92 -11.69 -16.68
C GLY A 174 -7.61 -11.24 -15.25
N SER A 175 -6.44 -11.67 -14.75
CA SER A 175 -5.92 -11.17 -13.47
C SER A 175 -5.45 -9.72 -13.62
N LEU A 176 -5.42 -8.99 -12.50
CA LEU A 176 -5.09 -7.57 -12.46
C LEU A 176 -3.77 -7.32 -11.72
N GLU A 177 -2.90 -6.51 -12.30
CA GLU A 177 -1.73 -5.91 -11.65
C GLU A 177 -1.83 -4.40 -11.80
N VAL A 178 -2.11 -3.67 -10.71
CA VAL A 178 -2.53 -2.26 -10.78
C VAL A 178 -1.91 -1.42 -9.67
N TRP A 179 -1.79 -0.11 -9.90
CA TRP A 179 -1.33 0.81 -8.85
C TRP A 179 -2.38 1.00 -7.75
N SER A 180 -3.64 1.20 -8.12
CA SER A 180 -4.75 1.36 -7.18
C SER A 180 -6.02 0.76 -7.78
N LEU A 181 -6.95 0.36 -6.93
CA LEU A 181 -8.21 -0.27 -7.36
C LEU A 181 -9.42 0.46 -6.77
N GLN A 182 -10.36 0.81 -7.63
CA GLN A 182 -11.68 1.31 -7.24
C GLN A 182 -12.79 0.43 -7.82
N VAL A 183 -13.68 -0.07 -6.98
CA VAL A 183 -14.89 -0.80 -7.41
C VAL A 183 -16.11 0.08 -7.21
N ASN A 184 -16.70 0.55 -8.30
CA ASN A 184 -17.86 1.44 -8.25
C ASN A 184 -19.16 0.67 -7.98
N SER A 185 -20.08 1.29 -7.26
CA SER A 185 -21.45 0.81 -7.19
C SER A 185 -22.14 1.00 -8.55
N PRO A 186 -23.00 0.07 -9.01
CA PRO A 186 -23.47 -1.15 -8.32
C PRO A 186 -22.69 -2.42 -8.71
N TYR A 187 -21.47 -2.28 -9.22
CA TYR A 187 -20.76 -3.34 -9.92
C TYR A 187 -19.98 -4.26 -8.97
N LYS A 188 -19.73 -5.47 -9.43
CA LYS A 188 -18.97 -6.48 -8.69
C LYS A 188 -17.64 -6.82 -9.35
N LEU A 189 -16.57 -6.75 -8.57
CA LEU A 189 -15.32 -7.45 -8.86
C LEU A 189 -15.34 -8.83 -8.20
N THR A 190 -15.19 -9.90 -8.98
CA THR A 190 -14.96 -11.26 -8.50
C THR A 190 -13.53 -11.67 -8.83
N ILE A 191 -12.73 -11.94 -7.80
CA ILE A 191 -11.41 -12.53 -7.94
C ILE A 191 -11.61 -14.06 -7.87
N GLY A 192 -11.70 -14.67 -9.06
CA GLY A 192 -12.02 -16.09 -9.22
C GLY A 192 -10.89 -17.03 -8.80
N ASP A 193 -11.23 -18.32 -8.70
CA ASP A 193 -10.27 -19.37 -8.35
C ASP A 193 -9.06 -19.40 -9.30
N ASN A 194 -7.86 -19.55 -8.72
CA ASN A 194 -6.58 -19.60 -9.42
C ASN A 194 -6.23 -18.33 -10.20
N THR A 195 -6.81 -17.19 -9.81
CA THR A 195 -6.52 -15.87 -10.38
C THR A 195 -6.31 -14.85 -9.27
N TYR A 196 -5.83 -13.66 -9.62
CA TYR A 196 -5.45 -12.66 -8.63
C TYR A 196 -5.77 -11.22 -9.06
N CYS A 197 -5.77 -10.35 -8.07
CA CYS A 197 -5.65 -8.90 -8.23
C CYS A 197 -4.56 -8.41 -7.28
N SER A 198 -3.45 -7.96 -7.83
CA SER A 198 -2.32 -7.38 -7.12
C SER A 198 -2.39 -5.86 -7.24
N VAL A 199 -2.47 -5.17 -6.12
CA VAL A 199 -2.65 -3.73 -6.03
C VAL A 199 -1.47 -3.14 -5.27
N TYR A 200 -0.75 -2.19 -5.85
CA TYR A 200 0.36 -1.57 -5.13
C TYR A 200 -0.14 -0.76 -3.93
N GLY A 201 -1.07 0.16 -4.16
CA GLY A 201 -1.58 1.13 -3.21
C GLY A 201 -3.00 0.81 -2.73
N ASP A 202 -3.82 1.87 -2.64
CA ASP A 202 -5.14 1.81 -2.01
C ASP A 202 -6.17 1.01 -2.81
N VAL A 203 -7.06 0.35 -2.07
CA VAL A 203 -8.27 -0.31 -2.58
C VAL A 203 -9.49 0.40 -2.00
N THR A 204 -10.41 0.86 -2.86
CA THR A 204 -11.68 1.48 -2.46
C THR A 204 -12.86 0.71 -3.04
N VAL A 205 -13.79 0.26 -2.20
CA VAL A 205 -14.93 -0.56 -2.59
C VAL A 205 -16.24 0.15 -2.24
N SER A 206 -16.98 0.58 -3.28
CA SER A 206 -18.34 1.12 -3.19
C SER A 206 -19.40 0.17 -3.76
N GLY A 207 -18.99 -0.80 -4.60
CA GLY A 207 -19.80 -1.92 -5.09
C GLY A 207 -19.54 -3.20 -4.29
N ASP A 208 -19.36 -4.33 -4.98
CA ASP A 208 -19.03 -5.62 -4.37
C ASP A 208 -17.61 -6.09 -4.76
N LEU A 209 -16.83 -6.58 -3.79
CA LEU A 209 -15.54 -7.23 -4.05
C LEU A 209 -15.50 -8.61 -3.39
N TRP A 210 -15.50 -9.68 -4.19
CA TRP A 210 -15.48 -11.06 -3.70
C TRP A 210 -14.17 -11.75 -4.09
N VAL A 211 -13.52 -12.40 -3.14
CA VAL A 211 -12.38 -13.29 -3.37
C VAL A 211 -12.85 -14.73 -3.17
N GLU A 212 -12.77 -15.53 -4.22
CA GLU A 212 -13.15 -16.94 -4.18
C GLU A 212 -12.09 -17.82 -3.49
N ASN A 213 -12.38 -19.10 -3.28
CA ASN A 213 -11.60 -20.00 -2.44
C ASN A 213 -10.10 -19.98 -2.76
N HIS A 214 -9.77 -20.02 -4.05
CA HIS A 214 -8.41 -20.01 -4.58
C HIS A 214 -8.07 -18.69 -5.30
N GLY A 215 -8.85 -17.62 -5.08
CA GLY A 215 -8.54 -16.27 -5.52
C GLY A 215 -7.60 -15.55 -4.56
N ALA A 216 -6.93 -14.51 -5.03
CA ALA A 216 -6.03 -13.70 -4.21
C ALA A 216 -6.20 -12.19 -4.48
N LEU A 217 -6.51 -11.40 -3.44
CA LEU A 217 -6.25 -9.96 -3.45
C LEU A 217 -4.95 -9.70 -2.68
N VAL A 218 -3.96 -9.10 -3.33
CA VAL A 218 -2.67 -8.77 -2.72
C VAL A 218 -2.51 -7.25 -2.69
N GLN A 219 -2.31 -6.65 -1.51
CA GLN A 219 -1.87 -5.26 -1.40
C GLN A 219 -0.36 -5.24 -1.08
N ILE A 220 0.41 -4.48 -1.85
CA ILE A 220 1.89 -4.52 -1.80
C ILE A 220 2.46 -3.49 -0.82
N ASP A 221 1.94 -2.25 -0.83
CA ASP A 221 2.40 -1.20 0.08
C ASP A 221 1.82 -1.44 1.48
N ASN A 222 2.70 -1.61 2.47
CA ASN A 222 2.30 -1.79 3.87
C ASN A 222 1.52 -0.58 4.45
N SER A 223 1.63 0.58 3.81
CA SER A 223 0.93 1.82 4.19
C SER A 223 -0.42 1.99 3.48
N ALA A 224 -0.72 1.16 2.49
CA ALA A 224 -1.96 1.25 1.73
C ALA A 224 -3.18 0.86 2.56
N THR A 225 -4.31 1.44 2.19
CA THR A 225 -5.58 1.25 2.87
C THR A 225 -6.53 0.36 2.07
N PHE A 226 -7.40 -0.34 2.80
CA PHE A 226 -8.59 -0.96 2.24
C PHE A 226 -9.81 -0.22 2.76
N THR A 227 -10.47 0.54 1.91
CA THR A 227 -11.62 1.37 2.27
C THR A 227 -12.90 0.75 1.75
N LEU A 228 -13.75 0.29 2.67
CA LEU A 228 -15.11 -0.14 2.36
C LEU A 228 -16.09 1.02 2.58
N ASN A 229 -16.57 1.63 1.49
CA ASN A 229 -17.49 2.75 1.56
C ASN A 229 -18.90 2.30 1.97
N SER A 230 -19.70 3.25 2.47
CA SER A 230 -21.11 3.00 2.81
C SER A 230 -21.88 2.43 1.60
N GLY A 231 -22.50 1.26 1.78
CA GLY A 231 -23.22 0.54 0.72
C GLY A 231 -22.36 -0.42 -0.09
N GLY A 232 -21.03 -0.38 0.07
CA GLY A 232 -20.13 -1.38 -0.48
C GLY A 232 -20.12 -2.67 0.35
N SER A 233 -19.71 -3.78 -0.26
CA SER A 233 -19.59 -5.08 0.38
C SER A 233 -18.31 -5.79 -0.09
N SER A 234 -17.64 -6.48 0.84
CA SER A 234 -16.44 -7.26 0.54
C SER A 234 -16.47 -8.60 1.28
N ARG A 235 -15.97 -9.64 0.61
CA ARG A 235 -16.12 -11.02 1.07
C ARG A 235 -14.96 -11.90 0.62
N VAL A 236 -14.45 -12.74 1.52
CA VAL A 236 -13.60 -13.88 1.17
C VAL A 236 -14.41 -15.16 1.38
N ASN A 237 -14.55 -15.94 0.31
CA ASN A 237 -15.16 -17.27 0.36
C ASN A 237 -14.06 -18.29 0.61
N LYS A 238 -14.28 -19.19 1.57
CA LYS A 238 -13.39 -20.33 1.81
C LYS A 238 -14.19 -21.60 1.97
N PHE A 239 -13.62 -22.72 1.55
CA PHE A 239 -14.19 -24.03 1.73
C PHE A 239 -13.32 -24.84 2.69
N THR A 240 -13.97 -25.66 3.52
CA THR A 240 -13.27 -26.73 4.21
C THR A 240 -12.68 -27.70 3.19
N SER A 241 -11.67 -28.48 3.60
CA SER A 241 -11.41 -29.75 2.94
C SER A 241 -12.67 -30.64 3.00
N GLN A 242 -12.68 -31.74 2.24
CA GLN A 242 -13.77 -32.70 2.34
C GLN A 242 -13.81 -33.26 3.75
N LEU A 243 -14.97 -33.14 4.43
CA LEU A 243 -15.15 -33.61 5.79
C LEU A 243 -15.85 -34.97 5.74
N ASN A 244 -15.28 -35.99 6.38
CA ASN A 244 -15.88 -37.31 6.47
C ASN A 244 -16.77 -37.44 7.70
N HIS A 245 -16.49 -36.66 8.73
CA HIS A 245 -17.26 -36.62 9.97
C HIS A 245 -17.57 -35.18 10.39
N TRP A 246 -18.72 -34.99 11.03
CA TRP A 246 -19.15 -33.67 11.51
C TRP A 246 -18.25 -33.12 12.63
N TYR A 247 -17.43 -33.97 13.23
CA TYR A 247 -16.46 -33.63 14.26
C TYR A 247 -15.06 -33.35 13.70
N ASP A 248 -14.86 -33.43 12.39
CA ASP A 248 -13.60 -33.05 11.76
C ASP A 248 -13.40 -31.54 11.93
N TYR A 249 -12.26 -31.15 12.51
CA TYR A 249 -11.90 -29.75 12.70
C TYR A 249 -11.33 -29.15 11.42
N THR A 250 -11.64 -27.88 11.18
CA THR A 250 -10.93 -27.02 10.22
C THR A 250 -10.29 -25.87 10.98
N TYR A 251 -9.03 -25.57 10.65
CA TYR A 251 -8.33 -24.41 11.20
C TYR A 251 -8.57 -23.19 10.33
N TRP A 252 -8.93 -22.09 10.98
CA TRP A 252 -9.37 -20.85 10.36
C TRP A 252 -8.57 -19.67 10.88
N SER A 253 -8.45 -18.63 10.06
CA SER A 253 -8.04 -17.29 10.47
C SER A 253 -8.90 -16.29 9.69
N THR A 254 -8.97 -15.05 10.16
CA THR A 254 -9.79 -14.02 9.53
C THR A 254 -8.97 -13.18 8.54
N PRO A 255 -9.34 -13.17 7.24
CA PRO A 255 -8.75 -12.26 6.24
C PRO A 255 -9.37 -10.86 6.26
N VAL A 256 -10.38 -10.65 7.12
CA VAL A 256 -11.13 -9.40 7.24
C VAL A 256 -11.07 -8.85 8.67
N SER A 257 -11.24 -7.55 8.78
CA SER A 257 -11.36 -6.83 10.04
C SER A 257 -12.82 -6.84 10.54
N GLY A 258 -12.99 -6.84 11.87
CA GLY A 258 -14.31 -6.72 12.50
C GLY A 258 -15.21 -7.96 12.42
N ALA A 259 -14.70 -9.10 11.93
CA ALA A 259 -15.43 -10.35 11.96
C ALA A 259 -15.67 -10.83 13.40
N ILE A 260 -16.85 -11.40 13.65
CA ILE A 260 -17.17 -12.09 14.90
C ILE A 260 -17.43 -13.57 14.65
N THR A 261 -17.25 -14.37 15.69
CA THR A 261 -17.36 -15.83 15.63
C THR A 261 -18.71 -16.32 15.06
N SER A 262 -19.83 -15.72 15.45
CA SER A 262 -21.16 -16.14 14.96
C SER A 262 -21.42 -15.84 13.48
N SER A 263 -20.80 -14.80 12.92
CA SER A 263 -20.96 -14.46 11.50
C SER A 263 -19.97 -15.23 10.62
N ALA A 264 -18.71 -15.30 11.03
CA ALA A 264 -17.67 -15.98 10.26
C ALA A 264 -17.83 -17.51 10.30
N PHE A 265 -18.24 -18.07 11.45
CA PHE A 265 -18.46 -19.50 11.64
C PHE A 265 -19.94 -19.85 11.76
N ALA A 266 -20.80 -19.18 10.98
CA ALA A 266 -22.26 -19.32 11.06
C ALA A 266 -22.77 -20.77 10.91
N PHE A 267 -22.05 -21.62 10.17
CA PHE A 267 -22.40 -23.03 9.94
C PHE A 267 -21.57 -24.02 10.77
N SER A 268 -20.75 -23.54 11.70
CA SER A 268 -20.01 -24.41 12.62
C SER A 268 -20.88 -24.87 13.79
N ASN A 269 -20.45 -25.94 14.46
CA ASN A 269 -21.04 -26.33 15.74
C ASN A 269 -20.64 -25.31 16.81
N THR A 270 -21.61 -24.65 17.44
CA THR A 270 -21.36 -23.56 18.40
C THR A 270 -20.59 -23.99 19.64
N ASN A 271 -20.62 -25.29 19.99
CA ASN A 271 -19.92 -25.88 21.13
C ASN A 271 -18.54 -26.44 20.73
N MET A 272 -18.13 -26.31 19.47
CA MET A 272 -16.86 -26.81 18.95
C MET A 272 -16.17 -25.74 18.12
N ARG A 273 -16.02 -24.55 18.71
CA ARG A 273 -15.26 -23.42 18.18
C ARG A 273 -14.28 -22.97 19.22
N PHE A 274 -12.99 -23.08 18.97
CA PHE A 274 -11.96 -22.83 19.96
C PHE A 274 -10.91 -21.86 19.43
N LYS A 275 -10.36 -21.08 20.34
CA LYS A 275 -9.03 -20.49 20.20
C LYS A 275 -8.05 -21.29 21.04
N TYR A 276 -6.79 -21.28 20.63
CA TYR A 276 -5.70 -21.81 21.42
C TYR A 276 -5.04 -20.66 22.19
N ASP A 277 -5.02 -20.75 23.51
CA ASP A 277 -4.36 -19.82 24.41
C ASP A 277 -3.00 -20.38 24.81
N ALA A 278 -1.98 -20.05 24.02
CA ALA A 278 -0.62 -20.52 24.22
C ALA A 278 -0.01 -20.10 25.57
N SER A 279 -0.57 -19.08 26.23
CA SER A 279 -0.10 -18.66 27.56
C SER A 279 -0.52 -19.61 28.69
N ASN A 280 -1.51 -20.46 28.43
CA ASN A 280 -1.99 -21.46 29.38
C ASN A 280 -1.29 -22.81 29.24
N PHE A 281 -0.60 -23.06 28.11
CA PHE A 281 0.01 -24.35 27.81
C PHE A 281 1.07 -24.72 28.85
N LEU A 282 0.81 -25.84 29.54
CA LEU A 282 1.66 -26.42 30.56
C LEU A 282 1.84 -27.91 30.26
N ASP A 283 3.05 -28.30 29.88
CA ASP A 283 3.41 -29.69 29.60
C ASP A 283 4.59 -30.07 30.50
N VAL A 284 4.33 -30.63 31.69
CA VAL A 284 5.37 -31.10 32.63
C VAL A 284 5.18 -32.55 33.05
N LEU A 285 4.04 -33.15 32.69
CA LEU A 285 3.76 -34.57 32.86
C LEU A 285 3.43 -35.21 31.51
N ALA A 286 3.89 -36.43 31.32
CA ALA A 286 3.50 -37.27 30.21
C ALA A 286 2.43 -38.28 30.65
N GLU A 287 1.35 -38.40 29.90
CA GLU A 287 0.31 -39.38 30.11
C GLU A 287 0.69 -40.75 29.49
N VAL A 288 0.49 -41.82 30.27
CA VAL A 288 0.72 -43.18 29.78
C VAL A 288 -0.52 -43.69 29.06
N GLY A 289 -0.53 -43.56 27.72
CA GLY A 289 -1.47 -44.27 26.84
C GLY A 289 -2.94 -43.92 27.05
N ASN A 290 -3.26 -42.65 27.30
CA ASN A 290 -4.62 -42.14 27.52
C ASN A 290 -5.37 -42.87 28.66
N THR A 291 -4.66 -43.17 29.76
CA THR A 291 -5.19 -43.92 30.92
C THR A 291 -5.46 -43.06 32.16
N ASN A 292 -5.30 -41.74 32.07
CA ASN A 292 -5.23 -40.78 33.16
C ASN A 292 -4.15 -41.10 34.21
N THR A 293 -3.06 -41.75 33.77
CA THR A 293 -1.89 -42.04 34.61
C THR A 293 -0.71 -41.24 34.10
N TYR A 294 -0.18 -40.34 34.94
CA TYR A 294 0.84 -39.38 34.57
C TYR A 294 2.20 -39.73 35.19
N VAL A 295 3.27 -39.49 34.44
CA VAL A 295 4.67 -39.57 34.87
C VAL A 295 5.37 -38.25 34.55
N ALA A 296 6.49 -37.95 35.22
CA ALA A 296 7.28 -36.77 34.84
C ALA A 296 7.83 -36.92 33.41
N GLY A 297 7.64 -35.91 32.57
CA GLY A 297 8.03 -35.90 31.16
C GLY A 297 7.18 -34.91 30.37
N HIS A 298 7.45 -34.83 29.07
CA HIS A 298 6.66 -34.01 28.13
C HIS A 298 6.02 -34.92 27.09
N ASP A 299 4.76 -34.69 26.73
CA ASP A 299 4.05 -35.43 25.69
C ASP A 299 3.29 -34.56 24.68
N ASP A 300 3.58 -33.26 24.65
CA ASP A 300 2.95 -32.24 23.80
C ASP A 300 1.44 -32.06 24.08
N ILE A 301 0.98 -32.40 25.28
CA ILE A 301 -0.41 -32.28 25.71
C ILE A 301 -0.47 -31.39 26.95
N ASP A 302 -1.44 -30.50 26.99
CA ASP A 302 -1.64 -29.61 28.13
C ASP A 302 -2.10 -30.38 29.38
N ASP A 303 -1.40 -30.26 30.50
CA ASP A 303 -1.64 -31.05 31.71
C ASP A 303 -2.96 -30.72 32.41
N ASN A 304 -3.43 -29.48 32.30
CA ASN A 304 -4.67 -28.96 32.90
C ASN A 304 -5.82 -28.80 31.90
N GLY A 305 -5.56 -28.89 30.59
CA GLY A 305 -6.55 -28.85 29.52
C GLY A 305 -7.29 -27.52 29.39
N ASP A 306 -6.63 -26.40 29.65
CA ASP A 306 -7.17 -25.04 29.54
C ASP A 306 -6.50 -24.17 28.45
N ASP A 307 -5.63 -24.78 27.64
CA ASP A 307 -5.09 -24.25 26.39
C ASP A 307 -6.17 -24.03 25.30
N TRP A 308 -7.14 -24.93 25.14
CA TRP A 308 -8.24 -24.80 24.18
C TRP A 308 -9.46 -24.10 24.80
N VAL A 309 -9.65 -22.83 24.45
CA VAL A 309 -10.72 -21.99 25.02
C VAL A 309 -11.91 -21.87 24.05
N LEU A 310 -13.11 -22.23 24.51
CA LEU A 310 -14.34 -22.12 23.72
C LEU A 310 -14.67 -20.65 23.38
N LEU A 311 -14.98 -20.39 22.11
CA LEU A 311 -15.36 -19.08 21.61
C LEU A 311 -16.84 -18.77 21.85
N SER A 312 -17.11 -17.59 22.39
CA SER A 312 -18.46 -17.03 22.44
C SER A 312 -18.92 -16.60 21.03
N GLY A 313 -20.24 -16.58 20.78
CA GLY A 313 -20.75 -16.14 19.47
C GLY A 313 -20.43 -14.69 19.12
N SER A 314 -20.22 -13.84 20.12
CA SER A 314 -19.86 -12.43 19.97
C SER A 314 -18.35 -12.19 20.02
N GLU A 315 -17.52 -13.22 20.22
CA GLU A 315 -16.06 -13.06 20.30
C GLU A 315 -15.54 -12.52 18.96
N PRO A 316 -14.80 -11.40 18.96
CA PRO A 316 -14.11 -10.90 17.78
C PRO A 316 -13.04 -11.88 17.31
N LEU A 317 -12.96 -12.10 16.00
CA LEU A 317 -11.83 -12.80 15.40
C LEU A 317 -10.70 -11.78 15.17
N ILE A 318 -9.52 -12.10 15.70
CA ILE A 318 -8.34 -11.26 15.65
C ILE A 318 -7.50 -11.67 14.44
N PRO A 319 -7.16 -10.76 13.52
CA PRO A 319 -6.24 -11.05 12.43
C PRO A 319 -4.92 -11.63 12.94
N GLY A 320 -4.49 -12.73 12.34
CA GLY A 320 -3.20 -13.38 12.62
C GLY A 320 -3.30 -14.49 13.68
N VAL A 321 -4.43 -14.58 14.39
CA VAL A 321 -4.76 -15.67 15.31
C VAL A 321 -5.49 -16.77 14.55
N GLY A 322 -5.13 -18.02 14.83
CA GLY A 322 -5.83 -19.18 14.31
C GLY A 322 -6.92 -19.71 15.26
N TYR A 323 -7.91 -20.37 14.70
CA TYR A 323 -9.10 -20.86 15.38
C TYR A 323 -9.47 -22.26 14.87
N ALA A 324 -9.90 -23.15 15.74
CA ALA A 324 -10.38 -24.47 15.36
C ALA A 324 -11.91 -24.51 15.41
N ALA A 325 -12.57 -24.96 14.34
CA ALA A 325 -14.01 -25.16 14.34
C ALA A 325 -14.42 -26.38 13.53
N THR A 326 -15.44 -27.11 13.99
CA THR A 326 -16.07 -28.17 13.20
C THR A 326 -17.27 -27.65 12.41
N HIS A 327 -17.74 -28.41 11.42
CA HIS A 327 -19.04 -28.13 10.82
C HIS A 327 -20.19 -28.51 11.77
N SER A 328 -21.37 -27.91 11.57
CA SER A 328 -22.57 -28.33 12.28
C SER A 328 -22.96 -29.76 11.88
N SER A 329 -23.37 -30.58 12.84
CA SER A 329 -23.95 -31.90 12.55
C SER A 329 -25.30 -31.81 11.85
N THR A 330 -25.98 -30.66 11.95
CA THR A 330 -27.24 -30.42 11.27
C THR A 330 -27.00 -30.19 9.79
N GLY A 331 -27.50 -31.09 8.95
CA GLY A 331 -27.29 -31.01 7.49
C GLY A 331 -25.89 -31.47 7.04
N PHE A 332 -25.12 -32.11 7.92
CA PHE A 332 -23.84 -32.70 7.57
C PHE A 332 -24.02 -33.89 6.61
N VAL A 333 -23.12 -33.99 5.63
CA VAL A 333 -23.04 -35.04 4.61
C VAL A 333 -21.55 -35.35 4.44
N ALA A 334 -21.16 -36.58 4.75
CA ALA A 334 -19.79 -37.04 4.62
C ALA A 334 -19.28 -36.92 3.18
N GLY A 335 -18.02 -36.50 3.02
CA GLY A 335 -17.34 -36.29 1.74
C GLY A 335 -17.58 -34.90 1.12
N ASN A 336 -18.40 -34.04 1.73
CA ASN A 336 -18.63 -32.68 1.24
C ASN A 336 -17.62 -31.67 1.81
N SER A 337 -17.35 -30.64 1.02
CA SER A 337 -16.74 -29.39 1.48
C SER A 337 -17.82 -28.36 1.80
N TYR A 338 -17.57 -27.52 2.80
CA TYR A 338 -18.52 -26.52 3.29
C TYR A 338 -17.97 -25.11 3.14
N GLN A 339 -18.79 -24.20 2.61
CA GLN A 339 -18.43 -22.80 2.43
C GLN A 339 -18.60 -22.00 3.71
N TYR A 340 -17.58 -21.20 4.03
CA TYR A 340 -17.56 -20.19 5.07
C TYR A 340 -17.24 -18.83 4.43
N ASN A 341 -17.89 -17.78 4.92
CA ASN A 341 -17.79 -16.44 4.34
C ASN A 341 -17.24 -15.47 5.38
N PHE A 342 -16.12 -14.84 5.07
CA PHE A 342 -15.56 -13.76 5.88
C PHE A 342 -15.96 -12.44 5.23
N VAL A 343 -16.83 -11.68 5.90
CA VAL A 343 -17.41 -10.43 5.38
C VAL A 343 -16.94 -9.28 6.26
N GLY A 344 -16.36 -8.28 5.62
CA GLY A 344 -15.78 -7.10 6.29
C GLY A 344 -14.65 -6.51 5.47
N PRO A 345 -14.16 -5.31 5.82
CA PRO A 345 -13.00 -4.71 5.16
C PRO A 345 -11.80 -5.65 5.24
N PHE A 346 -11.12 -5.89 4.14
CA PHE A 346 -9.99 -6.80 4.10
C PHE A 346 -8.82 -6.24 4.91
N ASN A 347 -8.08 -7.13 5.55
CA ASN A 347 -6.88 -6.80 6.27
C ASN A 347 -5.75 -6.45 5.28
N THR A 348 -4.96 -5.43 5.62
CA THR A 348 -3.81 -4.97 4.84
C THR A 348 -2.71 -4.48 5.79
N GLY A 349 -1.53 -4.19 5.25
CA GLY A 349 -0.38 -3.73 6.02
C GLY A 349 0.23 -4.82 6.92
N THR A 350 1.18 -4.42 7.75
CA THR A 350 1.85 -5.35 8.69
C THR A 350 0.92 -5.73 9.84
N ILE A 351 0.71 -7.03 10.04
CA ILE A 351 -0.07 -7.58 11.15
C ILE A 351 0.86 -8.32 12.10
N THR A 352 0.86 -7.91 13.37
CA THR A 352 1.67 -8.51 14.42
C THR A 352 0.78 -9.34 15.34
N THR A 353 1.15 -10.60 15.55
CA THR A 353 0.50 -11.50 16.50
C THR A 353 1.50 -11.90 17.58
N PRO A 354 1.17 -11.75 18.88
CA PRO A 354 2.05 -12.20 19.95
C PRO A 354 2.32 -13.71 19.87
N ILE A 355 3.56 -14.09 20.09
CA ILE A 355 3.99 -15.49 20.25
C ILE A 355 4.35 -15.69 21.71
N TYR A 356 3.77 -16.72 22.32
CA TYR A 356 4.01 -17.06 23.71
C TYR A 356 5.07 -18.15 23.82
N TYR A 357 5.91 -18.00 24.84
CA TYR A 357 7.00 -18.89 25.20
C TYR A 357 6.98 -18.99 26.73
N ASN A 358 6.74 -20.19 27.27
CA ASN A 358 6.59 -20.39 28.72
C ASN A 358 7.96 -20.58 29.42
N GLY A 359 9.01 -20.89 28.65
CA GLY A 359 10.38 -21.01 29.15
C GLY A 359 10.74 -22.33 29.80
N ASP A 360 9.87 -23.35 29.73
CA ASP A 360 10.25 -24.69 30.16
C ASP A 360 11.19 -25.34 29.13
N ASN A 361 12.05 -26.24 29.61
CA ASN A 361 13.14 -26.78 28.82
C ASN A 361 12.87 -28.25 28.49
N GLY A 362 12.24 -28.49 27.35
CA GLY A 362 11.98 -29.84 26.84
C GLY A 362 10.59 -30.01 26.25
N ASP A 363 9.68 -29.07 26.51
CA ASP A 363 8.37 -28.94 25.88
C ASP A 363 8.46 -28.19 24.54
N LYS A 364 7.31 -28.05 23.89
CA LYS A 364 7.14 -27.23 22.69
C LYS A 364 6.14 -26.11 22.97
N ASP A 365 6.56 -24.88 22.72
CA ASP A 365 5.69 -23.71 22.87
C ASP A 365 4.77 -23.53 21.66
N TRP A 366 3.74 -24.35 21.57
CA TRP A 366 2.76 -24.30 20.49
C TRP A 366 2.06 -22.94 20.46
N ASN A 367 1.85 -22.41 19.26
CA ASN A 367 1.08 -21.19 19.03
C ASN A 367 0.21 -21.40 17.79
N LEU A 368 -1.10 -21.16 17.90
CA LEU A 368 -2.02 -21.24 16.77
C LEU A 368 -2.17 -19.87 16.11
N ILE A 369 -1.33 -19.63 15.11
CA ILE A 369 -1.41 -18.46 14.24
C ILE A 369 -2.09 -18.83 12.91
N GLY A 370 -2.54 -17.83 12.17
CA GLY A 370 -3.08 -18.07 10.84
C GLY A 370 -2.92 -16.88 9.91
N ASN A 371 -3.09 -17.14 8.62
CA ASN A 371 -2.94 -16.12 7.59
C ASN A 371 -4.04 -15.05 7.74
N PRO A 372 -3.68 -13.77 7.96
CA PRO A 372 -4.66 -12.70 8.15
C PRO A 372 -5.07 -12.02 6.85
N TYR A 373 -4.62 -12.46 5.67
CA TYR A 373 -4.81 -11.75 4.40
C TYR A 373 -5.74 -12.51 3.43
N PRO A 374 -6.41 -11.81 2.50
CA PRO A 374 -7.26 -12.41 1.46
C PRO A 374 -6.44 -13.03 0.31
N CYS A 375 -5.23 -13.52 0.59
CA CYS A 375 -4.31 -14.15 -0.36
C CYS A 375 -3.44 -15.19 0.37
N ALA A 376 -2.73 -16.04 -0.37
CA ALA A 376 -1.78 -16.99 0.23
C ALA A 376 -0.49 -16.28 0.70
N ILE A 377 0.11 -16.78 1.78
CA ILE A 377 1.44 -16.38 2.25
C ILE A 377 2.46 -17.41 1.82
N SER A 378 3.64 -16.97 1.37
CA SER A 378 4.78 -17.84 1.16
C SER A 378 5.40 -18.24 2.50
N ALA A 379 5.48 -19.55 2.77
CA ALA A 379 6.09 -20.07 3.99
C ALA A 379 7.58 -19.68 4.10
N ASP A 380 8.32 -19.73 2.99
CA ASP A 380 9.75 -19.34 2.96
C ASP A 380 9.94 -17.87 3.36
N VAL A 381 9.13 -16.96 2.80
CA VAL A 381 9.17 -15.54 3.15
C VAL A 381 8.74 -15.33 4.60
N PHE A 382 7.70 -16.04 5.07
CA PHE A 382 7.26 -15.99 6.45
C PHE A 382 8.36 -16.39 7.43
N PHE A 383 9.07 -17.49 7.17
CA PHE A 383 10.19 -17.93 8.01
C PHE A 383 11.36 -16.96 7.98
N ALA A 384 11.70 -16.41 6.80
CA ALA A 384 12.78 -15.44 6.67
C ALA A 384 12.51 -14.19 7.51
N GLU A 385 11.30 -13.62 7.40
CA GLU A 385 10.88 -12.41 8.11
C GLU A 385 10.78 -12.63 9.63
N ASN A 386 10.36 -13.83 10.07
CA ASN A 386 10.11 -14.14 11.48
C ASN A 386 11.19 -15.04 12.13
N SER A 387 12.37 -15.17 11.51
CA SER A 387 13.44 -16.10 11.91
C SER A 387 13.96 -15.90 13.34
N GLY A 388 13.75 -14.72 13.94
CA GLY A 388 14.09 -14.46 15.35
C GLY A 388 13.06 -14.91 16.37
N VAL A 389 11.89 -15.37 15.94
CA VAL A 389 10.74 -15.70 16.80
C VAL A 389 10.24 -17.14 16.58
N VAL A 390 10.18 -17.61 15.33
CA VAL A 390 9.67 -18.95 15.02
C VAL A 390 10.81 -19.96 14.81
N ALA A 391 10.61 -21.20 15.30
CA ALA A 391 11.61 -22.27 15.24
C ALA A 391 11.86 -22.85 13.82
N GLY A 392 11.14 -22.35 12.80
CA GLY A 392 11.32 -22.76 11.41
C GLY A 392 10.46 -23.94 10.95
N SER A 393 9.36 -24.23 11.67
CA SER A 393 8.37 -25.24 11.27
C SER A 393 6.94 -24.70 11.41
N VAL A 394 6.08 -25.03 10.46
CA VAL A 394 4.62 -24.78 10.52
C VAL A 394 3.90 -26.11 10.39
N TYR A 395 2.91 -26.34 11.26
CA TYR A 395 2.10 -27.54 11.30
C TYR A 395 0.71 -27.21 10.75
N LEU A 396 0.28 -27.95 9.74
CA LEU A 396 -0.98 -27.77 9.03
C LEU A 396 -1.90 -28.94 9.30
N TRP A 397 -3.06 -28.64 9.89
CA TRP A 397 -4.03 -29.65 10.27
C TRP A 397 -4.69 -30.32 9.06
N SER A 398 -4.68 -31.67 9.01
CA SER A 398 -5.25 -32.44 7.89
C SER A 398 -6.32 -33.48 8.25
N HIS A 399 -6.54 -33.77 9.55
CA HIS A 399 -7.55 -34.72 10.10
C HIS A 399 -7.64 -36.11 9.40
N GLY A 400 -6.51 -36.73 9.11
CA GLY A 400 -6.46 -37.97 8.32
C GLY A 400 -6.94 -39.24 9.01
N THR A 401 -6.92 -39.30 10.34
CA THR A 401 -7.32 -40.48 11.10
C THR A 401 -8.54 -40.23 12.00
N PRO A 402 -9.45 -41.21 12.16
CA PRO A 402 -10.52 -41.11 13.14
C PRO A 402 -9.95 -40.99 14.57
N PRO A 403 -10.62 -40.25 15.47
CA PRO A 403 -10.15 -40.11 16.84
C PRO A 403 -10.15 -41.48 17.56
N SER A 404 -9.12 -41.72 18.36
CA SER A 404 -8.87 -43.01 19.04
C SER A 404 -8.77 -42.82 20.55
N ASN A 405 -9.19 -43.84 21.30
CA ASN A 405 -9.00 -43.89 22.74
C ASN A 405 -7.57 -44.25 23.18
N THR A 406 -6.68 -44.56 22.22
CA THR A 406 -5.26 -44.81 22.48
C THR A 406 -4.36 -43.64 22.05
N SER A 407 -4.91 -42.64 21.37
CA SER A 407 -4.18 -41.40 21.06
C SER A 407 -4.11 -40.54 22.31
N GLY A 408 -2.95 -39.93 22.57
CA GLY A 408 -2.79 -39.00 23.69
C GLY A 408 -3.67 -37.75 23.51
N GLY A 409 -4.10 -37.18 24.63
CA GLY A 409 -4.84 -35.93 24.67
C GLY A 409 -5.86 -35.91 25.81
N ASN A 410 -6.45 -34.74 26.07
CA ASN A 410 -7.30 -34.49 27.25
C ASN A 410 -8.72 -35.08 27.16
N GLN A 411 -9.03 -35.84 26.11
CA GLN A 411 -10.36 -36.40 25.87
C GLN A 411 -10.34 -37.94 25.85
N VAL A 412 -11.52 -38.56 25.99
CA VAL A 412 -11.65 -40.02 25.91
C VAL A 412 -11.25 -40.55 24.52
N TYR A 413 -11.47 -39.76 23.47
CA TYR A 413 -11.03 -40.04 22.11
C TYR A 413 -10.32 -38.80 21.58
N ASN A 414 -9.06 -38.97 21.17
CA ASN A 414 -8.22 -37.87 20.68
C ASN A 414 -7.84 -38.11 19.22
N PHE A 415 -7.66 -37.04 18.46
CA PHE A 415 -7.06 -37.14 17.14
C PHE A 415 -5.56 -37.42 17.25
N SER A 416 -4.96 -37.97 16.18
CA SER A 416 -3.52 -38.22 16.16
C SER A 416 -2.74 -36.93 15.89
N ALA A 417 -1.63 -36.73 16.61
CA ALA A 417 -0.66 -35.69 16.27
C ALA A 417 0.03 -35.96 14.91
N ASP A 418 -0.01 -37.21 14.42
CA ASP A 418 0.49 -37.56 13.09
C ASP A 418 -0.39 -37.03 11.94
N ASP A 419 -1.56 -36.46 12.25
CA ASP A 419 -2.47 -35.85 11.26
C ASP A 419 -2.08 -34.43 10.85
N TYR A 420 -0.95 -33.92 11.35
CA TYR A 420 -0.36 -32.66 10.87
C TYR A 420 0.57 -32.90 9.67
N ALA A 421 0.36 -32.13 8.61
CA ALA A 421 1.40 -31.90 7.59
C ALA A 421 2.40 -30.86 8.11
N ILE A 422 3.67 -30.97 7.73
CA ILE A 422 4.73 -30.12 8.28
C ILE A 422 5.50 -29.44 7.15
N ILE A 423 5.55 -28.12 7.22
CA ILE A 423 6.41 -27.28 6.38
C ILE A 423 7.64 -26.89 7.20
N ASN A 424 8.84 -27.19 6.73
CA ASN A 424 10.09 -26.85 7.41
C ASN A 424 10.94 -25.87 6.60
N ALA A 425 11.52 -24.89 7.28
CA ALA A 425 12.42 -23.92 6.69
C ALA A 425 13.63 -24.61 6.03
N GLY A 426 13.78 -24.43 4.71
CA GLY A 426 14.96 -24.88 3.97
C GLY A 426 15.09 -26.37 3.69
N SER A 427 14.21 -27.25 4.19
CA SER A 427 14.30 -28.71 4.01
C SER A 427 13.13 -29.37 3.28
N GLY A 428 12.14 -28.60 2.81
CA GLY A 428 11.01 -29.09 2.01
C GLY A 428 9.81 -29.56 2.83
N GLU A 429 8.74 -29.91 2.11
CA GLU A 429 7.41 -30.24 2.63
C GLU A 429 7.28 -31.72 3.04
N ILE A 430 6.77 -32.00 4.24
CA ILE A 430 6.42 -33.35 4.69
C ILE A 430 4.89 -33.47 4.70
N ALA A 431 4.36 -34.37 3.88
CA ALA A 431 2.92 -34.64 3.83
C ALA A 431 2.41 -35.28 5.13
N GLY A 432 1.25 -34.83 5.60
CA GLY A 432 0.53 -35.43 6.74
C GLY A 432 -0.36 -36.61 6.34
N GLY A 433 -1.08 -37.18 7.30
CA GLY A 433 -1.90 -38.39 7.15
C GLY A 433 -2.98 -38.33 6.04
N SER A 434 -3.41 -37.14 5.63
CA SER A 434 -4.25 -36.95 4.44
C SER A 434 -4.17 -35.52 3.90
N GLY A 435 -3.27 -35.29 2.94
CA GLY A 435 -3.20 -34.06 2.15
C GLY A 435 -2.96 -34.38 0.69
#